data_AF-A0A4Q5RSW7-F1
#
_entry.id   AF-A0A4Q5RSW7-F1
#
_cell.length_a   1.000
_cell.length_b   1.000
_cell.length_c   1.000
_cell.angle_alpha   90.00
_cell.angle_beta   90.00
_cell.angle_gamma   90.00
#
_symmetry.space_group_name_H-M   'P 1'
#
loop_
_entity.id
_entity.type
_entity.pdbx_description
1 polymer ?
#
loop_
_entity_poly.entity_id
_entity_poly.type
_entity_poly.pdbx_seq_one_letter_code
_entity_poly.pdbx_strand_id
1 'polypeptide(L)'
;MENILINAYSKELQAETAASRKCLERIPDSLYQYKPHEKSMQLGYLALLVAEIPKWISLMITDSVIDFATYKNFELSTTKALLEHFEKNIVSAANALSNISEEQLK
;
A
#
# COMPACT_ATOMS: atom_id res chain seq x y z
N MET A 1 0.75 25.77 -14.53
CA MET A 1 1.31 24.60 -15.24
C MET A 1 0.35 23.45 -15.04
N GLU A 2 0.09 22.68 -16.08
CA GLU A 2 -0.78 21.51 -16.01
C GLU A 2 -0.04 20.41 -15.24
N ASN A 3 -0.63 19.89 -14.15
CA ASN A 3 -0.06 18.84 -13.30
C ASN A 3 -0.23 17.44 -13.95
N ILE A 4 0.28 17.27 -15.17
CA ILE A 4 0.15 16.06 -16.00
C ILE A 4 0.59 14.79 -15.25
N LEU A 5 1.76 14.78 -14.62
CA LEU A 5 2.32 13.62 -13.91
C LEU A 5 1.52 13.27 -12.66
N ILE A 6 1.22 14.26 -11.82
CA ILE A 6 0.41 14.05 -10.60
C ILE A 6 -0.97 13.50 -10.98
N ASN A 7 -1.59 14.04 -12.04
CA ASN A 7 -2.87 13.55 -12.54
C ASN A 7 -2.76 12.12 -13.07
N ALA A 8 -1.69 11.77 -13.78
CA ALA A 8 -1.45 10.42 -14.28
C ALA A 8 -1.29 9.42 -13.11
N TYR A 9 -0.45 9.72 -12.12
CA TYR A 9 -0.25 8.85 -10.96
C TYR A 9 -1.50 8.74 -10.08
N SER A 10 -2.28 9.82 -9.94
CA SER A 10 -3.55 9.77 -9.21
C SER A 10 -4.57 8.87 -9.91
N LYS A 11 -4.64 8.91 -11.26
CA LYS A 11 -5.50 8.01 -12.04
C LYS A 11 -5.05 6.55 -11.92
N GLU A 12 -3.74 6.30 -11.99
CA GLU A 12 -3.17 4.96 -11.83
C GLU A 12 -3.50 4.38 -10.45
N LEU A 13 -3.28 5.16 -9.38
CA LEU A 13 -3.62 4.78 -8.02
C LEU A 13 -5.11 4.39 -7.90
N GLN A 14 -6.01 5.18 -8.49
CA GLN A 14 -7.45 4.90 -8.48
C GLN A 14 -7.81 3.62 -9.26
N ALA A 15 -7.19 3.41 -10.43
CA ALA A 15 -7.41 2.23 -11.26
C ALA A 15 -7.01 0.94 -10.53
N GLU A 16 -5.83 0.93 -9.93
CA GLU A 16 -5.27 -0.24 -9.23
C GLU A 16 -5.97 -0.53 -7.90
N THR A 17 -6.52 0.50 -7.26
CA THR A 17 -7.21 0.38 -5.95
C THR A 17 -8.34 -0.65 -5.99
N ALA A 18 -9.19 -0.59 -7.02
CA ALA A 18 -10.38 -1.44 -7.08
C ALA A 18 -10.04 -2.93 -7.29
N ALA A 19 -9.04 -3.22 -8.13
CA ALA A 19 -8.57 -4.58 -8.38
C ALA A 19 -7.87 -5.16 -7.15
N SER A 20 -6.97 -4.37 -6.55
CA SER A 20 -6.24 -4.74 -5.34
C SER A 20 -7.18 -5.03 -4.17
N ARG A 21 -8.17 -4.16 -3.92
CA ARG A 21 -9.21 -4.38 -2.90
C ARG A 21 -9.94 -5.71 -3.07
N LYS A 22 -10.38 -5.99 -4.30
CA LYS A 22 -11.07 -7.25 -4.64
C LYS A 22 -10.16 -8.47 -4.43
N CYS A 23 -8.87 -8.37 -4.68
CA CYS A 23 -7.95 -9.46 -4.39
C CYS A 23 -7.87 -9.70 -2.87
N LEU A 24 -7.60 -8.64 -2.10
CA LEU A 24 -7.41 -8.71 -0.65
C LEU A 24 -8.66 -9.20 0.10
N GLU A 25 -9.86 -8.77 -0.30
CA GLU A 25 -11.11 -9.17 0.36
C GLU A 25 -11.41 -10.68 0.25
N ARG A 26 -10.81 -11.36 -0.73
CA ARG A 26 -11.01 -12.79 -0.99
C ARG A 26 -10.05 -13.68 -0.22
N ILE A 27 -9.06 -13.11 0.47
CA ILE A 27 -8.08 -13.88 1.24
C ILE A 27 -8.60 -14.00 2.68
N PRO A 28 -9.12 -15.17 3.10
CA PRO A 28 -9.49 -15.39 4.50
C PRO A 28 -8.24 -15.43 5.38
N ASP A 29 -8.38 -14.90 6.58
CA ASP A 29 -7.34 -14.89 7.63
C ASP A 29 -6.89 -16.29 8.05
N SER A 30 -7.78 -17.29 7.96
CA SER A 30 -7.45 -18.70 8.17
C SER A 30 -6.36 -19.24 7.23
N LEU A 31 -6.13 -18.60 6.08
CA LEU A 31 -5.07 -18.96 5.13
C LEU A 31 -3.79 -18.13 5.31
N TYR A 32 -3.70 -17.23 6.29
CA TYR A 32 -2.51 -16.37 6.42
C TYR A 32 -1.22 -17.15 6.66
N GLN A 33 -1.30 -18.28 7.34
CA GLN A 33 -0.13 -19.15 7.59
C GLN A 33 0.16 -20.10 6.40
N TYR A 34 -0.66 -20.11 5.36
CA TYR A 34 -0.48 -20.97 4.20
C TYR A 34 0.83 -20.67 3.49
N LYS A 35 1.54 -21.74 3.13
CA LYS A 35 2.77 -21.72 2.35
C LYS A 35 2.67 -22.83 1.30
N PRO A 36 2.78 -22.53 -0.01
CA PRO A 36 2.79 -23.57 -1.03
C PRO A 36 4.07 -24.44 -0.97
N HIS A 37 5.15 -23.89 -0.40
CA HIS A 37 6.41 -24.58 -0.14
C HIS A 37 7.06 -23.98 1.12
N GLU A 38 7.89 -24.76 1.84
CA GLU A 38 8.52 -24.32 3.10
C GLU A 38 9.38 -23.05 2.95
N LYS A 39 10.02 -22.88 1.79
CA LYS A 39 10.83 -21.70 1.46
C LYS A 39 10.01 -20.46 1.07
N SER A 40 8.71 -20.61 0.79
CA SER A 40 7.87 -19.48 0.40
C SER A 40 7.57 -18.57 1.59
N MET A 41 7.18 -17.33 1.31
CA MET A 41 6.58 -16.46 2.31
C MET A 41 5.16 -16.93 2.63
N GLN A 42 4.68 -16.58 3.82
CA GLN A 42 3.32 -16.83 4.24
C GLN A 42 2.35 -15.96 3.43
N LEU A 43 1.20 -16.51 3.04
CA LEU A 43 0.21 -15.79 2.25
C LEU A 43 -0.25 -14.50 2.93
N GLY A 44 -0.39 -14.50 4.26
CA GLY A 44 -0.77 -13.30 5.01
C GLY A 44 0.26 -12.18 4.88
N TYR A 45 1.56 -12.51 4.94
CA TYR A 45 2.63 -11.53 4.73
C TYR A 45 2.60 -10.96 3.31
N LEU A 46 2.38 -11.81 2.30
CA LEU A 46 2.25 -11.35 0.90
C LEU A 46 1.03 -10.44 0.70
N ALA A 47 -0.10 -10.78 1.33
CA ALA A 47 -1.29 -9.93 1.30
C ALA A 47 -1.05 -8.57 1.97
N LEU A 48 -0.33 -8.56 3.10
CA LEU A 48 0.09 -7.32 3.76
C LEU A 48 0.99 -6.47 2.87
N LEU A 49 1.98 -7.08 2.20
CA LEU A 49 2.86 -6.34 1.28
C LEU A 49 2.06 -5.64 0.19
N VAL A 50 1.09 -6.32 -0.43
CA VAL A 50 0.19 -5.70 -1.43
C VAL A 50 -0.61 -4.55 -0.82
N ALA A 51 -1.16 -4.73 0.38
CA ALA A 51 -1.91 -3.69 1.08
C ALA A 51 -1.06 -2.47 1.48
N GLU A 52 0.26 -2.64 1.63
CA GLU A 52 1.18 -1.57 1.98
C GLU A 52 1.85 -0.89 0.78
N ILE A 53 1.70 -1.40 -0.46
CA ILE A 53 2.31 -0.74 -1.64
C ILE A 53 1.96 0.76 -1.73
N PRO A 54 0.70 1.20 -1.54
CA PRO A 54 0.36 2.62 -1.61
C PRO A 54 1.02 3.47 -0.51
N LYS A 55 1.31 2.89 0.67
CA LYS A 55 1.94 3.58 1.80
C LYS A 55 3.28 4.19 1.40
N TRP A 56 4.04 3.51 0.56
CA TRP A 56 5.34 3.98 0.10
C TRP A 56 5.26 5.28 -0.70
N ILE A 57 4.15 5.53 -1.40
CA ILE A 57 3.93 6.81 -2.10
C ILE A 57 3.93 7.96 -1.09
N SER A 58 3.17 7.82 0.00
CA SER A 58 3.18 8.84 1.05
C SER A 58 4.55 8.98 1.69
N LEU A 59 5.21 7.87 2.06
CA LEU A 59 6.52 7.91 2.72
C LEU A 59 7.60 8.56 1.84
N MET A 60 7.65 8.25 0.53
CA MET A 60 8.61 8.87 -0.38
C MET A 60 8.43 10.39 -0.51
N ILE A 61 7.20 10.87 -0.33
CA ILE A 61 6.87 12.30 -0.38
C ILE A 61 7.16 13.00 0.95
N THR A 62 6.83 12.36 2.08
CA THR A 62 6.87 12.98 3.40
C THR A 62 8.18 12.77 4.16
N ASP A 63 8.87 11.65 3.90
CA ASP A 63 10.01 11.21 4.67
C ASP A 63 11.26 11.10 3.80
N SER A 64 12.33 11.78 4.20
CA SER A 64 13.61 11.72 3.49
C SER A 64 14.41 10.44 3.80
N VAL A 65 14.11 9.78 4.93
CA VAL A 65 14.83 8.59 5.41
C VAL A 65 13.85 7.65 6.11
N ILE A 66 13.97 6.35 5.84
CA ILE A 66 13.23 5.30 6.53
C ILE A 66 14.24 4.42 7.26
N ASP A 67 14.21 4.45 8.59
CA ASP A 67 15.02 3.56 9.41
C ASP A 67 14.28 2.25 9.67
N PHE A 68 14.65 1.21 8.92
CA PHE A 68 14.07 -0.12 9.07
C PHE A 68 14.39 -0.79 10.41
N ALA A 69 15.39 -0.32 11.17
CA ALA A 69 15.69 -0.86 12.50
C ALA A 69 14.62 -0.45 13.53
N THR A 70 13.98 0.71 13.35
CA THR A 70 12.95 1.25 14.24
C THR A 70 11.55 1.25 13.62
N TYR A 71 11.42 0.87 12.35
CA TYR A 71 10.16 0.86 11.62
C TYR A 71 9.16 -0.12 12.21
N LYS A 72 7.98 0.39 12.58
CA LYS A 72 6.89 -0.42 13.12
C LYS A 72 6.07 -1.01 11.99
N ASN A 73 6.09 -2.33 11.91
CA ASN A 73 5.24 -3.07 10.98
C ASN A 73 3.80 -3.11 11.48
N PHE A 74 2.86 -3.15 10.54
CA PHE A 74 1.47 -3.39 10.86
C PHE A 74 1.28 -4.84 11.35
N GLU A 75 0.64 -5.01 12.50
CA GLU A 75 0.32 -6.33 13.02
C GLU A 75 -0.94 -6.87 12.33
N LEU A 76 -0.73 -7.73 11.33
CA LEU A 76 -1.81 -8.36 10.59
C LEU A 76 -2.59 -9.35 11.48
N SER A 77 -3.90 -9.14 11.58
CA SER A 77 -4.80 -9.99 12.38
C SER A 77 -5.93 -10.60 11.56
N THR A 78 -6.74 -9.79 10.89
CA THR A 78 -7.93 -10.22 10.14
C THR A 78 -7.98 -9.59 8.76
N THR A 79 -8.72 -10.21 7.83
CA THR A 79 -8.97 -9.65 6.49
C THR A 79 -9.64 -8.28 6.57
N LYS A 80 -10.54 -8.08 7.53
CA LYS A 80 -11.16 -6.77 7.77
C LYS A 80 -10.13 -5.72 8.16
N ALA A 81 -9.24 -6.02 9.11
CA ALA A 81 -8.18 -5.10 9.52
C ALA A 81 -7.19 -4.80 8.38
N LEU A 82 -6.89 -5.81 7.54
CA LEU A 82 -6.07 -5.63 6.35
C LEU A 82 -6.70 -4.66 5.34
N LEU A 83 -8.00 -4.80 5.08
CA LEU A 83 -8.74 -3.91 4.19
C LEU A 83 -8.80 -2.48 4.75
N GLU A 84 -9.07 -2.31 6.04
CA GLU A 84 -9.05 -1.00 6.70
C GLU A 84 -7.66 -0.34 6.64
N HIS A 85 -6.60 -1.13 6.76
CA HIS A 85 -5.22 -0.65 6.59
C HIS A 85 -4.95 -0.22 5.14
N PHE A 86 -5.38 -1.03 4.17
CA PHE A 86 -5.27 -0.70 2.74
C PHE A 86 -5.97 0.61 2.39
N GLU A 87 -7.21 0.81 2.85
CA GLU A 87 -7.94 2.07 2.59
C GLU A 87 -7.21 3.29 3.19
N LYS A 88 -6.67 3.16 4.40
CA LYS A 88 -5.87 4.23 5.01
C LYS A 88 -4.62 4.55 4.17
N ASN A 89 -3.94 3.53 3.65
CA ASN A 89 -2.77 3.71 2.80
C ASN A 89 -3.14 4.40 1.47
N ILE A 90 -4.27 4.05 0.85
CA ILE A 90 -4.78 4.71 -0.37
C ILE A 90 -5.10 6.18 -0.11
N VAL A 91 -5.82 6.49 0.97
CA VAL A 91 -6.15 7.88 1.32
C VAL A 91 -4.88 8.69 1.60
N SER A 92 -3.92 8.12 2.33
CA SER A 92 -2.62 8.75 2.59
C SER A 92 -1.87 9.05 1.31
N ALA A 93 -1.77 8.07 0.39
CA ALA A 93 -1.11 8.23 -0.90
C ALA A 93 -1.77 9.30 -1.77
N ALA A 94 -3.11 9.27 -1.87
CA ALA A 94 -3.87 10.25 -2.64
C ALA A 94 -3.68 11.68 -2.08
N ASN A 95 -3.73 11.83 -0.75
CA ASN A 95 -3.48 13.10 -0.09
C ASN A 95 -2.05 13.59 -0.35
N ALA A 96 -1.04 12.72 -0.22
CA ALA A 96 0.35 13.09 -0.47
C ALA A 96 0.56 13.58 -1.91
N LEU A 97 0.05 12.86 -2.91
CA LEU A 97 0.12 13.26 -4.32
C LEU A 97 -0.58 14.60 -4.60
N SER A 98 -1.70 14.87 -3.93
CA SER A 98 -2.45 16.12 -4.13
C SER A 98 -1.77 17.37 -3.55
N ASN A 99 -0.79 17.19 -2.64
CA ASN A 99 -0.14 18.28 -1.90
C ASN A 99 1.29 18.59 -2.37
N ILE A 100 1.75 17.99 -3.46
CA ILE A 100 3.07 18.24 -4.05
C ILE A 100 2.97 18.98 -5.38
N SER A 101 4.09 19.59 -5.78
CA SER A 101 4.31 20.09 -7.14
C SER A 101 5.02 19.04 -7.99
N GLU A 102 4.87 19.12 -9.32
CA GLU A 102 5.58 18.20 -10.23
C GLU A 102 7.11 18.29 -10.13
N GLU A 103 7.65 19.43 -9.72
CA GLU A 103 9.10 19.58 -9.55
C GLU A 103 9.64 18.66 -8.44
N GLN A 104 8.82 18.34 -7.45
CA GLN A 104 9.18 17.40 -6.37
C GLN A 104 9.14 15.93 -6.80
N LEU A 105 8.67 15.63 -8.01
CA LEU A 105 8.64 14.28 -8.58
C LEU A 105 9.86 13.95 -9.47
N LYS A 106 10.74 14.93 -9.69
CA LYS A 106 11.97 14.79 -10.50
C LYS A 106 13.17 14.48 -9.64
#